data_AF-A0A954GD46-F1
#
_entry.id   AF-A0A954GD46-F1
#
_cell.length_a   1.000
_cell.length_b   1.000
_cell.length_c   1.000
_cell.angle_alpha   90.00
_cell.angle_beta   90.00
_cell.angle_gamma   90.00
#
_symmetry.space_group_name_H-M   'P 1'
#
loop_
_entity.id
_entity.type
_entity.pdbx_description
1 polymer ?
#
loop_
_entity_poly.entity_id
_entity_poly.type
_entity_poly.pdbx_seq_one_letter_code
_entity_poly.pdbx_strand_id
1 'polypeptide(L)'
;MDDELSQQLQDCIALGVARTPHQNLLFIVDQLVESAARALSPGVNDPYTAIICMRWLGSGLIVMTHRQDPEPYRYDSDENLRVVAKSVTFRDVCSAIIDQLRPYYATDRNAAIQMMQTIATVRSCTRNEDRRALLNEHADKLLTSAQMIPLSEYDITHLRDADQRVSSDGSGDDQGQREPEWTNG
;
A
#
# COMPACT_ATOMS: atom_id res chain seq x y z
N MET A 1 20.91 3.35 38.89
CA MET A 1 20.16 4.30 38.06
C MET A 1 19.46 5.22 39.03
N ASP A 2 19.55 6.53 38.83
CA ASP A 2 19.00 7.52 39.76
C ASP A 2 17.47 7.51 39.65
N ASP A 3 16.77 7.29 40.76
CA ASP A 3 15.31 7.12 40.78
C ASP A 3 14.61 8.42 40.36
N GLU A 4 15.24 9.56 40.63
CA GLU A 4 14.76 10.89 40.22
C GLU A 4 14.82 11.07 38.69
N LEU A 5 15.90 10.60 38.05
CA LEU A 5 16.03 10.59 36.59
C LEU A 5 15.05 9.62 35.93
N SER A 6 14.76 8.48 36.56
CA SER A 6 13.75 7.54 36.06
C SER A 6 12.35 8.14 36.12
N GLN A 7 12.01 8.87 37.19
CA GLN A 7 10.71 9.51 37.33
C GLN A 7 10.54 10.64 36.30
N GLN A 8 11.54 11.49 36.13
CA GLN A 8 11.53 12.54 35.10
C GLN A 8 11.40 11.97 33.69
N LEU A 9 12.04 10.83 33.41
CA LEU A 9 11.92 10.16 32.12
C LEU A 9 10.52 9.57 31.91
N GLN A 10 9.92 8.97 32.93
CA GLN A 10 8.56 8.43 32.87
C GLN A 10 7.53 9.54 32.67
N ASP A 11 7.70 10.70 33.30
CA ASP A 11 6.81 11.85 33.13
C ASP A 11 6.92 12.47 31.71
N CYS A 12 8.05 12.24 31.02
CA CYS A 12 8.24 12.61 29.62
C CYS A 12 7.68 11.59 28.61
N ILE A 13 7.26 10.40 29.06
CA ILE A 13 6.79 9.30 28.22
C ILE A 13 5.29 9.05 28.48
N ALA A 14 4.45 9.37 27.49
CA ALA A 14 3.05 8.96 27.52
C ALA A 14 2.90 7.47 27.13
N LEU A 15 2.83 6.57 28.12
CA LEU A 15 2.46 5.18 27.93
C LEU A 15 0.93 5.06 27.82
N GLY A 16 0.39 5.13 26.60
CA GLY A 16 -1.03 4.90 26.35
C GLY A 16 -1.42 3.44 26.58
N VAL A 17 -2.57 3.20 27.21
CA VAL A 17 -3.17 1.86 27.43
C VAL A 17 -3.57 1.18 26.09
N ALA A 18 -3.61 1.94 25.00
CA ALA A 18 -3.93 1.46 23.66
C ALA A 18 -2.74 1.57 22.70
N ARG A 19 -2.58 0.54 21.87
CA ARG A 19 -1.58 0.40 20.80
C ARG A 19 -1.49 1.68 19.95
N THR A 20 -0.27 2.10 19.60
CA THR A 20 -0.02 3.34 18.84
C THR A 20 -0.73 3.35 17.46
N PRO A 21 -1.01 4.52 16.85
CA PRO A 21 -1.65 4.62 15.53
C PRO A 21 -1.00 3.75 14.44
N HIS A 22 0.31 3.50 14.55
CA HIS A 22 1.09 2.63 13.66
C HIS A 22 0.70 1.15 13.77
N GLN A 23 0.41 0.67 14.99
CA GLN A 23 -0.12 -0.67 15.22
C GLN A 23 -1.62 -0.75 14.87
N ASN A 24 -2.36 0.35 14.96
CA ASN A 24 -3.77 0.38 14.54
C ASN A 24 -3.92 0.27 13.02
N LEU A 25 -3.08 0.96 12.24
CA LEU A 25 -3.08 0.83 10.78
C LEU A 25 -2.83 -0.60 10.33
N LEU A 26 -1.72 -1.20 10.78
CA LEU A 26 -1.41 -2.59 10.42
C LEU A 26 -2.45 -3.57 10.97
N PHE A 27 -2.99 -3.33 12.17
CA PHE A 27 -4.06 -4.17 12.72
C PHE A 27 -5.34 -4.13 11.87
N ILE A 28 -5.79 -2.95 11.42
CA ILE A 28 -6.95 -2.83 10.54
C ILE A 28 -6.68 -3.52 9.21
N VAL A 29 -5.47 -3.36 8.67
CA VAL A 29 -5.02 -4.07 7.47
C VAL A 29 -5.09 -5.58 7.68
N ASP A 30 -4.54 -6.09 8.78
CA ASP A 30 -4.53 -7.51 9.12
C ASP A 30 -5.96 -8.06 9.23
N GLN A 31 -6.88 -7.33 9.85
CA GLN A 31 -8.29 -7.75 9.97
C GLN A 31 -9.00 -7.80 8.61
N LEU A 32 -8.74 -6.83 7.71
CA LEU A 32 -9.32 -6.84 6.36
C LEU A 32 -8.68 -7.93 5.48
N VAL A 33 -7.38 -8.17 5.62
CA VAL A 33 -6.66 -9.25 4.96
C VAL A 33 -7.21 -10.61 5.43
N GLU A 34 -7.37 -10.82 6.73
CA GLU A 34 -7.94 -12.05 7.28
C GLU A 34 -9.37 -12.27 6.78
N SER A 35 -10.20 -11.22 6.76
CA SER A 35 -11.56 -11.27 6.24
C SER A 35 -11.61 -11.64 4.75
N ALA A 36 -10.76 -11.01 3.93
CA ALA A 36 -10.67 -11.31 2.50
C ALA A 36 -10.16 -12.74 2.24
N ALA A 37 -9.13 -13.18 2.97
CA ALA A 37 -8.60 -14.53 2.88
C ALA A 37 -9.63 -15.58 3.28
N ARG A 38 -10.38 -15.34 4.37
CA ARG A 38 -11.46 -16.22 4.81
C ARG A 38 -12.56 -16.31 3.76
N ALA A 39 -12.96 -15.19 3.17
CA ALA A 39 -13.98 -15.14 2.12
C ALA A 39 -13.56 -15.95 0.87
N LEU A 40 -12.29 -15.88 0.47
CA LEU A 40 -11.73 -16.65 -0.65
C LEU A 40 -11.37 -18.11 -0.30
N SER A 41 -11.45 -18.50 0.97
CA SER A 41 -11.12 -19.86 1.35
C SER A 41 -12.09 -20.87 0.72
N PRO A 42 -11.66 -22.12 0.42
CA PRO A 42 -12.51 -23.13 -0.22
C PRO A 42 -13.82 -23.44 0.53
N GLY A 43 -13.86 -23.19 1.85
CA GLY A 43 -15.05 -23.43 2.67
C GLY A 43 -16.11 -22.32 2.60
N VAL A 44 -15.72 -21.09 2.23
CA VAL A 44 -16.64 -19.93 2.15
C VAL A 44 -16.93 -19.59 0.69
N ASN A 45 -15.89 -19.45 -0.13
CA ASN A 45 -15.97 -19.14 -1.56
C ASN A 45 -16.88 -17.94 -1.89
N ASP A 46 -16.70 -16.83 -1.18
CA ASP A 46 -17.38 -15.56 -1.38
C ASP A 46 -16.41 -14.50 -1.94
N PRO A 47 -16.18 -14.49 -3.27
CA PRO A 47 -15.29 -13.51 -3.89
C PRO A 47 -15.82 -12.08 -3.80
N TYR A 48 -17.13 -11.85 -3.62
CA TYR A 48 -17.70 -10.51 -3.52
C TYR A 48 -17.26 -9.81 -2.23
N THR A 49 -17.34 -10.50 -1.09
CA THR A 49 -16.85 -9.97 0.18
C THR A 49 -15.34 -9.69 0.12
N ALA A 50 -14.57 -10.58 -0.51
CA ALA A 50 -13.15 -10.40 -0.68
C ALA A 50 -12.82 -9.15 -1.54
N ILE A 51 -13.54 -8.97 -2.65
CA ILE A 51 -13.42 -7.80 -3.54
C ILE A 51 -13.70 -6.50 -2.78
N ILE A 52 -14.72 -6.47 -1.93
CA ILE A 52 -15.04 -5.28 -1.11
C ILE A 52 -13.87 -4.97 -0.15
N CYS A 53 -13.34 -5.99 0.54
CA CYS A 53 -12.19 -5.82 1.43
C CYS A 53 -10.96 -5.29 0.66
N MET A 54 -10.67 -5.83 -0.52
CA MET A 54 -9.56 -5.37 -1.37
C MET A 54 -9.73 -3.91 -1.83
N ARG A 55 -10.96 -3.47 -2.13
CA ARG A 55 -11.23 -2.07 -2.48
C ARG A 55 -10.97 -1.12 -1.30
N TRP A 56 -11.36 -1.51 -0.08
CA TRP A 56 -11.05 -0.73 1.11
C TRP A 56 -9.54 -0.65 1.39
N LEU A 57 -8.84 -1.78 1.27
CA LEU A 57 -7.38 -1.84 1.38
C LEU A 57 -6.70 -0.97 0.32
N GLY A 58 -7.15 -1.03 -0.93
CA GLY A 58 -6.69 -0.18 -2.03
C GLY A 58 -6.93 1.31 -1.77
N SER A 59 -8.09 1.68 -1.25
CA SER A 59 -8.40 3.06 -0.85
C SER A 59 -7.44 3.55 0.23
N GLY A 60 -7.11 2.69 1.20
CA GLY A 60 -6.09 2.98 2.21
C GLY A 60 -4.71 3.22 1.62
N LEU A 61 -4.29 2.39 0.65
CA LEU A 61 -3.02 2.57 -0.07
C LEU A 61 -2.98 3.90 -0.85
N ILE A 62 -4.07 4.31 -1.50
CA ILE A 62 -4.17 5.61 -2.17
C ILE A 62 -3.97 6.75 -1.17
N VAL A 63 -4.56 6.69 0.03
CA VAL A 63 -4.32 7.71 1.06
C VAL A 63 -2.84 7.76 1.45
N MET A 64 -2.16 6.62 1.47
CA MET A 64 -0.72 6.56 1.75
C MET A 64 0.14 7.09 0.60
N THR A 65 -0.30 7.02 -0.66
CA THR A 65 0.48 7.57 -1.78
C THR A 65 0.69 9.07 -1.66
N HIS A 66 -0.25 9.77 -1.02
CA HIS A 66 -0.19 11.22 -0.78
C HIS A 66 0.59 11.63 0.48
N ARG A 67 1.10 10.66 1.25
CA ARG A 67 1.87 10.92 2.47
C ARG A 67 3.31 10.46 2.32
N GLN A 68 4.24 11.18 2.93
CA GLN A 68 5.61 10.70 3.10
C GLN A 68 5.64 9.63 4.18
N ASP A 69 6.56 8.67 4.02
CA ASP A 69 6.78 7.66 5.05
C ASP A 69 7.35 8.35 6.31
N PRO A 70 6.96 7.91 7.52
CA PRO A 70 7.41 8.58 8.74
C PRO A 70 8.93 8.44 8.92
N GLU A 71 9.60 9.53 9.28
CA GLU A 71 11.03 9.50 9.60
C GLU A 71 11.26 8.68 10.88
N PRO A 72 12.18 7.69 10.85
CA PRO A 72 12.45 6.83 12.00
C PRO A 72 13.25 7.52 13.09
N TYR A 73 13.91 8.65 12.79
CA TYR A 73 14.82 9.34 13.71
C TYR A 73 14.16 10.58 14.31
N ARG A 74 14.30 10.79 15.63
CA ARG A 74 13.90 12.02 16.31
C ARG A 74 15.06 12.59 17.10
N TYR A 75 15.31 13.88 16.89
CA TYR A 75 16.39 14.64 17.49
C TYR A 75 15.85 15.59 18.56
N ASP A 76 16.70 15.99 19.50
CA ASP A 76 16.40 17.08 20.43
C ASP A 76 16.69 18.46 19.80
N SER A 77 16.59 19.52 20.61
CA SER A 77 16.89 20.90 20.20
C SER A 77 18.35 21.14 19.81
N ASP A 78 19.27 20.26 20.21
CA ASP A 78 20.70 20.37 19.97
C ASP A 78 21.16 19.41 18.85
N GLU A 79 20.22 18.90 18.03
CA GLU A 79 20.44 17.95 16.93
C GLU A 79 21.03 16.59 17.33
N ASN A 80 20.92 16.20 18.60
CA ASN A 80 21.35 14.89 19.06
C ASN A 80 20.24 13.85 18.86
N LEU A 81 20.57 12.71 18.25
CA LEU A 81 19.62 11.61 18.05
C LEU A 81 19.14 11.07 19.41
N ARG A 82 17.84 11.17 19.69
CA ARG A 82 17.24 10.71 20.97
C ARG A 82 16.38 9.47 20.83
N VAL A 83 15.65 9.34 19.72
CA VAL A 83 14.73 8.21 19.50
C VAL A 83 14.90 7.64 18.11
N VAL A 84 15.03 6.32 18.03
CA VAL A 84 14.91 5.54 16.79
C VAL A 84 13.61 4.74 16.87
N ALA A 85 12.61 5.16 16.11
CA ALA A 85 11.31 4.52 16.01
C ALA A 85 11.22 3.62 14.78
N LYS A 86 10.56 2.47 14.91
CA LYS A 86 10.19 1.64 13.76
C LYS A 86 9.01 2.29 13.04
N SER A 87 9.25 2.90 11.88
CA SER A 87 8.18 3.45 11.04
C SER A 87 7.55 2.36 10.16
N VAL A 88 6.24 2.48 9.93
CA VAL A 88 5.51 1.66 8.96
C VAL A 88 5.53 2.42 7.64
N THR A 89 6.18 1.84 6.65
CA THR A 89 6.35 2.41 5.31
C THR A 89 5.21 2.01 4.38
N PHE A 90 5.07 2.72 3.25
CA PHE A 90 4.19 2.28 2.18
C PHE A 90 4.49 0.84 1.73
N ARG A 91 5.78 0.48 1.68
CA ARG A 91 6.22 -0.88 1.33
C ARG A 91 5.71 -1.92 2.31
N ASP A 92 5.81 -1.65 3.62
CA ASP A 92 5.34 -2.59 4.64
C ASP A 92 3.84 -2.89 4.50
N VAL A 93 3.04 -1.85 4.24
CA VAL A 93 1.59 -2.01 4.07
C VAL A 93 1.24 -2.69 2.74
N CYS A 94 1.91 -2.34 1.64
CA CYS A 94 1.76 -3.03 0.36
C CYS A 94 2.06 -4.53 0.47
N SER A 95 3.18 -4.89 1.10
CA SER A 95 3.53 -6.30 1.32
C SER A 95 2.54 -7.00 2.26
N ALA A 96 2.12 -6.35 3.35
CA ALA A 96 1.13 -6.91 4.27
C ALA A 96 -0.21 -7.21 3.59
N ILE A 97 -0.61 -6.41 2.61
CA ILE A 97 -1.85 -6.62 1.84
C ILE A 97 -1.64 -7.62 0.71
N ILE A 98 -0.74 -7.27 -0.22
CA ILE A 98 -0.67 -7.90 -1.53
C ILE A 98 0.04 -9.25 -1.44
N ASP A 99 1.16 -9.34 -0.70
CA ASP A 99 1.87 -10.63 -0.57
C ASP A 99 1.05 -11.64 0.25
N GLN A 100 0.44 -11.20 1.37
CA GLN A 100 -0.33 -12.11 2.22
C GLN A 100 -1.61 -12.63 1.54
N LEU A 101 -2.31 -11.78 0.76
CA LEU A 101 -3.52 -12.20 0.07
C LEU A 101 -3.27 -12.97 -1.22
N ARG A 102 -2.05 -12.93 -1.78
CA ARG A 102 -1.74 -13.53 -3.09
C ARG A 102 -2.14 -14.98 -3.24
N PRO A 103 -1.87 -15.88 -2.27
CA PRO A 103 -2.27 -17.29 -2.39
C PRO A 103 -3.79 -17.47 -2.54
N TYR A 104 -4.59 -16.51 -2.07
CA TYR A 104 -6.04 -16.56 -2.12
C TYR A 104 -6.57 -15.91 -3.40
N TYR A 105 -6.24 -14.64 -3.65
CA TYR A 105 -6.80 -13.93 -4.81
C TYR A 105 -6.25 -14.44 -6.14
N ALA A 106 -5.04 -15.02 -6.17
CA ALA A 106 -4.50 -15.58 -7.41
C ALA A 106 -5.28 -16.84 -7.84
N THR A 107 -6.02 -17.48 -6.92
CA THR A 107 -6.80 -18.69 -7.19
C THR A 107 -8.23 -18.44 -7.63
N ASP A 108 -8.74 -17.22 -7.42
CA ASP A 108 -10.05 -16.80 -7.90
C ASP A 108 -9.90 -15.75 -8.99
N ARG A 109 -10.52 -16.00 -10.15
CA ARG A 109 -10.45 -15.12 -11.32
C ARG A 109 -10.89 -13.69 -11.01
N ASN A 110 -12.05 -13.53 -10.36
CA ASN A 110 -12.63 -12.21 -10.14
C ASN A 110 -11.80 -11.41 -9.14
N ALA A 111 -11.30 -12.08 -8.11
CA ALA A 111 -10.40 -11.52 -7.12
C ALA A 111 -9.05 -11.11 -7.74
N ALA A 112 -8.46 -11.93 -8.60
CA ALA A 112 -7.22 -11.60 -9.30
C ALA A 112 -7.38 -10.34 -10.16
N ILE A 113 -8.44 -10.27 -10.97
CA ILE A 113 -8.73 -9.09 -11.82
C ILE A 113 -8.92 -7.84 -10.95
N GLN A 114 -9.69 -7.95 -9.86
CA GLN A 114 -9.91 -6.83 -8.96
C GLN A 114 -8.61 -6.38 -8.28
N MET A 115 -7.75 -7.30 -7.84
CA MET A 115 -6.47 -6.94 -7.23
C MET A 115 -5.58 -6.23 -8.25
N MET A 116 -5.55 -6.68 -9.50
CA MET A 116 -4.81 -6.00 -10.57
C MET A 116 -5.32 -4.57 -10.82
N GLN A 117 -6.63 -4.39 -10.90
CA GLN A 117 -7.24 -3.06 -11.01
C GLN A 117 -6.90 -2.17 -9.80
N THR A 118 -6.87 -2.76 -8.60
CA THR A 118 -6.52 -2.06 -7.37
C THR A 118 -5.06 -1.57 -7.43
N ILE A 119 -4.13 -2.44 -7.83
CA ILE A 119 -2.71 -2.09 -8.02
C ILE A 119 -2.56 -0.98 -9.07
N ALA A 120 -3.23 -1.09 -10.22
CA ALA A 120 -3.22 -0.08 -11.27
C ALA A 120 -3.71 1.29 -10.78
N THR A 121 -4.81 1.29 -10.02
CA THR A 121 -5.39 2.52 -9.45
C THR A 121 -4.46 3.15 -8.42
N VAL A 122 -3.88 2.37 -7.50
CA VAL A 122 -2.93 2.90 -6.52
C VAL A 122 -1.69 3.47 -7.23
N ARG A 123 -1.22 2.81 -8.28
CA ARG A 123 -0.06 3.26 -9.06
C ARG A 123 -0.31 4.60 -9.75
N SER A 124 -1.48 4.81 -10.36
CA SER A 124 -1.79 6.09 -11.03
C SER A 124 -1.91 7.26 -10.03
N CYS A 125 -2.15 6.97 -8.75
CA CYS A 125 -2.18 7.97 -7.68
C CYS A 125 -0.79 8.32 -7.08
N THR A 126 0.32 7.79 -7.60
CA THR A 126 1.68 8.11 -7.11
C THR A 126 2.63 8.49 -8.25
N ARG A 127 3.43 9.53 -8.00
CA ARG A 127 4.58 9.93 -8.85
C ARG A 127 5.93 9.50 -8.29
N ASN A 128 5.96 8.92 -7.09
CA ASN A 128 7.18 8.40 -6.50
C ASN A 128 7.60 7.11 -7.23
N GLU A 129 8.79 7.12 -7.85
CA GLU A 129 9.28 6.02 -8.68
C GLU A 129 9.53 4.73 -7.89
N ASP A 130 10.00 4.80 -6.63
CA ASP A 130 10.17 3.61 -5.79
C ASP A 130 8.83 2.92 -5.50
N ARG A 131 7.78 3.70 -5.25
CA ARG A 131 6.41 3.19 -5.06
C ARG A 131 5.86 2.60 -6.35
N ARG A 132 6.11 3.23 -7.51
CA ARG A 132 5.70 2.70 -8.83
C ARG A 132 6.41 1.40 -9.14
N ALA A 133 7.72 1.32 -8.93
CA ALA A 133 8.51 0.11 -9.10
C ALA A 133 8.00 -1.03 -8.20
N LEU A 134 7.71 -0.75 -6.93
CA LEU A 134 7.12 -1.72 -6.01
C LEU A 134 5.76 -2.25 -6.50
N LEU A 135 4.88 -1.36 -6.97
CA LEU A 135 3.55 -1.75 -7.46
C LEU A 135 3.65 -2.59 -8.75
N ASN A 136 4.58 -2.24 -9.65
CA ASN A 136 4.87 -3.05 -10.85
C ASN A 136 5.38 -4.45 -10.45
N GLU A 137 6.31 -4.54 -9.49
CA GLU A 137 6.82 -5.82 -9.00
C GLU A 137 5.69 -6.72 -8.45
N HIS A 138 4.75 -6.13 -7.71
CA HIS A 138 3.58 -6.85 -7.24
C HIS A 138 2.64 -7.27 -8.39
N ALA A 139 2.53 -6.46 -9.43
CA ALA A 139 1.72 -6.77 -10.59
C ALA A 139 2.27 -7.98 -11.36
N ASP A 140 3.57 -7.97 -11.63
CA ASP A 140 4.29 -9.07 -12.30
C ASP A 140 4.13 -10.39 -11.53
N LYS A 141 4.27 -10.35 -10.20
CA LYS A 141 4.08 -11.52 -9.33
C LYS A 141 2.65 -12.07 -9.41
N LEU A 142 1.65 -11.19 -9.48
CA LEU A 142 0.25 -11.63 -9.66
C LEU A 142 0.05 -12.26 -11.03
N LEU A 143 0.50 -11.62 -12.11
CA LEU A 143 0.37 -12.15 -13.47
C LEU A 143 1.00 -13.54 -13.59
N THR A 144 2.21 -13.71 -13.03
CA THR A 144 2.90 -15.00 -12.96
C THR A 144 2.09 -16.05 -12.19
N SER A 145 1.51 -15.67 -11.05
CA SER A 145 0.73 -16.60 -10.21
C SER A 145 -0.60 -16.99 -10.87
N ALA A 146 -1.28 -16.06 -11.56
CA ALA A 146 -2.55 -16.30 -12.22
C ALA A 146 -2.42 -17.20 -13.46
N GLN A 147 -1.29 -17.15 -14.17
CA GLN A 147 -1.01 -18.01 -15.33
C GLN A 147 -0.87 -19.50 -14.98
N MET A 148 -0.64 -19.82 -13.70
CA MET A 148 -0.52 -21.20 -13.22
C MET A 148 -1.88 -21.90 -13.07
N ILE A 149 -2.98 -21.19 -13.35
CA ILE A 149 -4.35 -21.68 -13.24
C ILE A 149 -5.00 -21.65 -14.62
N PRO A 150 -5.85 -22.63 -14.99
CA PRO A 150 -6.60 -22.58 -16.24
C PRO A 150 -7.65 -21.46 -16.20
N LEU A 151 -7.21 -20.25 -16.53
CA LEU A 151 -8.06 -19.10 -16.84
C LEU A 151 -8.45 -19.15 -18.32
N SER A 152 -9.62 -18.62 -18.67
CA SER A 152 -10.00 -18.50 -20.08
C SER A 152 -9.13 -17.45 -20.79
N GLU A 153 -8.98 -17.53 -22.12
CA GLU A 153 -8.23 -16.53 -22.90
C GLU A 153 -8.77 -15.10 -22.71
N TYR A 154 -10.09 -14.97 -22.52
CA TYR A 154 -10.75 -13.70 -22.20
C TYR A 154 -10.20 -13.10 -20.90
N ASP A 155 -9.96 -13.94 -19.89
CA ASP A 155 -9.53 -13.50 -18.55
C ASP A 155 -8.07 -13.09 -18.52
N ILE A 156 -7.24 -13.85 -19.23
CA ILE A 156 -5.83 -13.53 -19.41
C ILE A 156 -5.69 -12.20 -20.15
N THR A 157 -6.55 -11.94 -21.14
CA THR A 157 -6.57 -10.67 -21.87
C THR A 157 -6.95 -9.52 -20.95
N HIS A 158 -8.02 -9.66 -20.15
CA HIS A 158 -8.42 -8.64 -19.19
C HIS A 158 -7.38 -8.36 -18.10
N LEU A 159 -6.66 -9.38 -17.62
CA LEU A 159 -5.54 -9.22 -16.69
C LEU A 159 -4.37 -8.47 -17.34
N ARG A 160 -4.00 -8.84 -18.57
CA ARG A 160 -2.94 -8.17 -19.33
C ARG A 160 -3.28 -6.72 -19.65
N ASP A 161 -4.52 -6.41 -20.00
CA ASP A 161 -4.96 -5.04 -20.25
C ASP A 161 -4.85 -4.19 -18.99
N ALA A 162 -5.20 -4.76 -17.83
CA ALA A 162 -5.04 -4.09 -16.55
C ALA A 162 -3.56 -3.90 -16.18
N ASP A 163 -2.71 -4.91 -16.43
CA ASP A 163 -1.26 -4.85 -16.24
C ASP A 163 -0.58 -3.83 -17.17
N GLN A 164 -1.02 -3.71 -18.43
CA GLN A 164 -0.53 -2.68 -19.34
C GLN A 164 -0.82 -1.28 -18.81
N ARG A 165 -1.96 -1.04 -18.16
CA ARG A 165 -2.25 0.25 -17.48
C ARG A 165 -1.33 0.48 -16.28
N VAL A 166 -0.99 -0.59 -15.55
CA VAL A 166 0.07 -0.55 -14.54
C VAL A 166 1.40 -0.18 -15.21
N SER A 167 1.68 -0.56 -16.44
CA SER A 167 2.96 -0.22 -17.09
C SER A 167 2.98 1.17 -17.76
N SER A 168 1.88 1.59 -18.41
CA SER A 168 1.86 2.68 -19.41
C SER A 168 1.71 4.10 -18.87
N ASP A 169 1.24 4.29 -17.63
CA ASP A 169 0.94 5.62 -17.05
C ASP A 169 2.19 6.42 -16.61
N GLY A 170 3.31 6.28 -17.34
CA GLY A 170 4.58 6.99 -17.13
C GLY A 170 4.96 7.97 -18.24
N SER A 171 4.14 8.08 -19.28
CA SER A 171 4.42 8.89 -20.48
C SER A 171 3.29 9.87 -20.70
N GLY A 172 3.19 10.89 -19.85
CA GLY A 172 2.13 11.90 -19.91
C GLY A 172 2.65 13.27 -19.48
N ASP A 173 3.33 13.93 -20.41
CA ASP A 173 3.51 15.37 -20.59
C ASP A 173 3.61 16.28 -19.36
N ASP A 174 4.86 16.51 -18.96
CA ASP A 174 5.36 17.81 -18.53
C ASP A 174 5.29 18.80 -19.72
N GLN A 175 4.12 19.37 -19.98
CA GLN A 175 4.03 20.65 -20.69
C GLN A 175 3.92 21.75 -19.66
N GLY A 176 5.09 22.22 -19.21
CA GLY A 176 5.25 23.45 -18.46
C GLY A 176 4.47 24.57 -19.14
N GLN A 177 3.52 25.13 -18.39
CA GLN A 177 2.89 26.40 -18.70
C GLN A 177 3.98 27.46 -18.87
N ARG A 178 4.27 27.84 -20.12
CA ARG A 178 4.92 29.11 -20.40
C ARG A 178 3.88 30.20 -20.24
N GLU A 179 3.96 30.94 -19.15
CA GLU A 179 3.27 32.21 -18.99
C GLU A 179 3.70 33.17 -20.12
N PRO A 180 2.78 33.91 -20.76
CA PRO A 180 3.16 34.96 -21.69
C PRO A 180 3.63 36.20 -20.91
N GLU A 181 4.89 36.57 -21.14
CA GLU A 181 5.48 37.86 -20.76
C GLU A 181 4.68 39.01 -21.39
N TRP A 182 4.00 39.80 -20.56
CA TRP A 182 3.53 41.12 -20.98
C TRP A 182 4.71 42.08 -20.94
N THR A 183 5.28 42.38 -22.11
CA THR A 183 6.22 43.50 -22.26
C THR A 183 5.46 44.80 -22.53
N ASN A 184 5.95 45.84 -21.85
CA ASN A 184 5.47 47.22 -21.77
C ASN A 184 5.06 47.87 -23.10
N GLY A 185 3.97 48.64 -23.03
CA GLY A 185 3.64 49.76 -23.92
C GLY A 185 3.19 50.95 -23.08
#